data_AF-A0A672HA53-F1
#
_entry.id   AF-A0A672HA53-F1
#
_cell.length_a   1.000
_cell.length_b   1.000
_cell.length_c   1.000
_cell.angle_alpha   90.00
_cell.angle_beta   90.00
_cell.angle_gamma   90.00
#
_symmetry.space_group_name_H-M   'P 1'
#
loop_
_entity.id
_entity.type
_entity.pdbx_description
1 polymer ?
#
loop_
_entity_poly.entity_id
_entity_poly.type
_entity_poly.pdbx_seq_one_letter_code
_entity_poly.pdbx_strand_id
1 'polypeptide(L)'
;MSSSMFIMHSSLHTSVFLCQKQPTAPTNGLSCYLFLSCKLHLIMDIAVVIDSSNNIGQRRFNLQKNFVVKLASMLKIGPTGPHVGLIQARSEPTEFLLSNYTQPKELLFAIKELAFLGGNTNTGKAIMHTAETFFVQENGGRRGHPRVMLVLVDGWPSDDLEPAAMLARESGINVFLVSVAKPAAEELGMVLDKDFIKKAVCKDNGFFSYSIPSWFSTTKHVRPLTERICSLDGLLCSKTCYNSVNIGFLIDGSSSVGYTNFELVLDFLAGIARSFDISDVGARIGAVQFTYDQRLEFGLFDHPNKEDVVSALRRIPYMSGGTSTGSAISYASRGRNFLIVVTDGQSYDDVRGPAMAAHRQGITVFSVGVAWAPLDDLRAMSSEPKEDHTFFTREFTGLTDFIQPLVRGICKDFTDNN
;
A
#
# COMPACT_ATOMS: atom_id res chain seq x y z
N MET A 1 34.89 23.80 -9.02
CA MET A 1 35.03 22.99 -7.80
C MET A 1 34.46 21.61 -8.09
N SER A 2 35.29 20.57 -8.00
CA SER A 2 34.89 19.18 -8.28
C SER A 2 34.08 18.65 -7.09
N SER A 3 32.82 18.28 -7.31
CA SER A 3 32.01 17.62 -6.29
C SER A 3 32.43 16.15 -6.20
N SER A 4 33.19 15.80 -5.15
CA SER A 4 33.58 14.41 -4.89
C SER A 4 32.36 13.60 -4.45
N MET A 5 32.09 12.49 -5.14
CA MET A 5 31.01 11.55 -4.83
C MET A 5 31.59 10.30 -4.17
N PHE A 6 30.99 9.85 -3.07
CA PHE A 6 31.48 8.70 -2.31
C PHE A 6 30.42 7.60 -2.24
N ILE A 7 30.87 6.34 -2.38
CA ILE A 7 30.04 5.15 -2.22
C ILE A 7 30.31 4.61 -0.82
N MET A 8 29.27 4.51 0.01
CA MET A 8 29.36 3.84 1.32
C MET A 8 28.58 2.52 1.30
N HIS A 9 29.13 1.51 1.99
CA HIS A 9 28.49 0.22 2.21
C HIS A 9 28.17 0.08 3.70
N SER A 10 26.91 -0.24 4.03
CA SER A 10 26.52 -0.60 5.39
C SER A 10 26.84 -2.08 5.63
N SER A 11 27.47 -2.38 6.76
CA SER A 11 27.75 -3.76 7.20
C SER A 11 26.54 -4.46 7.83
N LEU A 12 25.44 -3.75 8.11
CA LEU A 12 24.22 -4.30 8.75
C LEU A 12 23.03 -4.46 7.78
N HIS A 13 23.01 -3.72 6.68
CA HIS A 13 22.03 -3.86 5.61
C HIS A 13 22.80 -3.81 4.30
N THR A 14 22.62 -4.76 3.39
CA THR A 14 23.19 -4.77 2.02
C THR A 14 22.62 -3.62 1.16
N SER A 15 22.80 -2.40 1.63
CA SER A 15 22.33 -1.15 1.07
C SER A 15 23.56 -0.36 0.64
N VAL A 16 23.55 0.08 -0.61
CA VAL A 16 24.58 0.99 -1.14
C VAL A 16 24.03 2.41 -0.98
N PHE A 17 24.88 3.36 -0.59
CA PHE A 17 24.50 4.77 -0.48
C PHE A 17 25.38 5.61 -1.40
N LEU A 18 24.76 6.54 -2.13
CA LEU A 18 25.46 7.57 -2.89
C LEU A 18 25.43 8.87 -2.07
N CYS A 19 26.58 9.30 -1.58
CA CYS A 19 26.66 10.48 -0.73
C CYS A 19 27.33 11.65 -1.45
N GLN A 20 26.72 12.83 -1.34
CA GLN A 20 27.23 14.07 -1.91
C GLN A 20 27.44 15.11 -0.80
N LYS A 21 28.58 15.81 -0.84
CA LYS A 21 28.84 16.95 0.07
C LYS A 21 28.01 18.15 -0.37
N GLN A 22 27.22 18.72 0.54
CA GLN A 22 26.48 19.96 0.25
C GLN A 22 27.43 21.17 0.27
N PRO A 23 27.35 22.09 -0.72
CA PRO A 23 28.24 23.25 -0.78
C PRO A 23 28.01 24.33 0.30
N THR A 24 26.91 24.28 1.06
CA THR A 24 26.45 25.43 1.87
C THR A 24 26.02 25.12 3.32
N ALA A 25 26.32 23.94 3.88
CA ALA A 25 26.00 23.65 5.28
C ALA A 25 27.16 24.04 6.24
N PRO A 26 26.90 24.69 7.40
CA PRO A 26 27.95 25.10 8.34
C PRO A 26 28.58 23.94 9.14
N THR A 27 28.11 22.71 8.93
CA THR A 27 28.71 21.48 9.45
C THR A 27 28.81 20.48 8.30
N ASN A 28 29.81 19.58 8.33
CA ASN A 28 30.12 18.58 7.30
C ASN A 28 28.98 17.55 7.08
N GLY A 29 27.81 17.99 6.59
CA GLY A 29 26.68 17.13 6.28
C GLY A 29 26.87 16.44 4.93
N LEU A 30 26.86 15.10 4.94
CA LEU A 30 26.69 14.29 3.74
C LEU A 30 25.20 14.06 3.50
N SER A 31 24.69 14.46 2.34
CA SER A 31 23.36 14.01 1.89
C SER A 31 23.54 12.69 1.16
N CYS A 32 23.02 11.61 1.75
CA CYS A 32 23.14 10.25 1.22
C CYS A 32 21.80 9.78 0.67
N TYR A 33 21.77 9.47 -0.62
CA TYR A 33 20.62 8.84 -1.26
C TYR A 33 20.76 7.32 -1.19
N LEU A 34 19.69 6.66 -0.75
CA LEU A 34 19.60 5.22 -0.64
C LEU A 34 19.54 4.59 -2.04
N PHE A 35 20.51 3.76 -2.39
CA PHE A 35 20.58 3.05 -3.65
C PHE A 35 19.76 1.76 -3.51
N LEU A 36 18.47 1.82 -3.81
CA LEU A 36 17.59 0.64 -3.77
C LEU A 36 17.71 -0.15 -5.08
N SER A 37 18.74 -0.99 -5.20
CA SER A 37 18.55 -2.22 -5.98
C SER A 37 17.38 -2.96 -5.34
N CYS A 38 16.47 -3.52 -6.15
CA CYS A 38 15.37 -4.37 -5.68
C CYS A 38 15.88 -5.28 -4.55
N LYS A 39 15.36 -5.10 -3.32
CA LYS A 39 15.90 -5.75 -2.11
C LYS A 39 16.08 -7.25 -2.39
N LEU A 40 17.18 -7.83 -1.91
CA LEU A 40 17.31 -9.29 -1.89
C LEU A 40 16.11 -9.82 -1.08
N HIS A 41 15.27 -10.67 -1.69
CA HIS A 41 13.98 -11.16 -1.15
C HIS A 41 12.77 -10.19 -1.28
N LEU A 42 12.62 -9.48 -2.40
CA LEU A 42 11.35 -8.82 -2.71
C LEU A 42 10.35 -9.83 -3.28
N ILE A 43 9.19 -9.97 -2.64
CA ILE A 43 8.08 -10.80 -3.11
C ILE A 43 6.98 -9.88 -3.62
N MET A 44 6.64 -10.00 -4.91
CA MET A 44 5.57 -9.24 -5.56
C MET A 44 5.15 -9.94 -6.86
N ASP A 45 3.94 -9.65 -7.30
CA ASP A 45 3.41 -10.19 -8.55
C ASP A 45 3.28 -9.07 -9.58
N ILE A 46 3.84 -9.29 -10.76
CA ILE A 46 3.94 -8.28 -11.80
C ILE A 46 3.30 -8.82 -13.07
N ALA A 47 2.23 -8.17 -13.53
CA ALA A 47 1.69 -8.41 -14.86
C ALA A 47 2.19 -7.31 -15.81
N VAL A 48 2.75 -7.70 -16.95
CA VAL A 48 3.19 -6.75 -17.98
C VAL A 48 2.18 -6.78 -19.13
N VAL A 49 1.54 -5.64 -19.38
CA VAL A 49 0.66 -5.43 -20.53
C VAL A 49 1.48 -4.73 -21.61
N ILE A 50 1.67 -5.40 -22.76
CA ILE A 50 2.46 -4.88 -23.88
C ILE A 50 1.57 -4.51 -25.07
N ASP A 51 1.91 -3.42 -25.77
CA ASP A 51 1.23 -3.03 -27.00
C ASP A 51 1.75 -3.85 -28.17
N SER A 52 0.84 -4.54 -28.87
CA SER A 52 1.13 -5.35 -30.06
C SER A 52 0.44 -4.84 -31.32
N SER A 53 -0.02 -3.59 -31.32
CA SER A 53 -0.83 -3.01 -32.38
C SER A 53 -0.08 -2.81 -33.70
N ASN A 54 -0.83 -2.53 -34.76
CA ASN A 54 -0.23 -2.17 -36.05
C ASN A 54 0.55 -0.84 -35.98
N ASN A 55 0.19 0.07 -35.06
CA ASN A 55 0.83 1.38 -34.93
C ASN A 55 2.28 1.28 -34.44
N ILE A 56 2.56 0.35 -33.53
CA ILE A 56 3.92 0.11 -33.04
C ILE A 56 4.78 -0.59 -34.11
N GLY A 57 4.22 -1.58 -34.80
CA GLY A 57 4.92 -2.39 -35.80
C GLY A 57 6.04 -3.27 -35.23
N GLN A 58 6.52 -4.21 -36.06
CA GLN A 58 7.48 -5.26 -35.64
C GLN A 58 8.76 -4.72 -35.00
N ARG A 59 9.32 -3.62 -35.54
CA ARG A 59 10.61 -3.08 -35.09
C ARG A 59 10.52 -2.52 -33.67
N ARG A 60 9.51 -1.69 -33.38
CA ARG A 60 9.33 -1.12 -32.04
C ARG A 60 8.80 -2.17 -31.07
N PHE A 61 7.99 -3.13 -31.52
CA PHE A 61 7.62 -4.30 -30.72
C PHE A 61 8.85 -5.07 -30.23
N ASN A 62 9.85 -5.31 -31.09
CA ASN A 62 11.10 -5.93 -30.67
C ASN A 62 11.90 -5.08 -29.66
N LEU A 63 11.86 -3.74 -29.76
CA LEU A 63 12.44 -2.85 -28.75
C LEU A 63 11.69 -2.95 -27.41
N GLN A 64 10.36 -3.06 -27.45
CA GLN A 64 9.50 -3.27 -26.30
C GLN A 64 9.82 -4.59 -25.59
N LYS A 65 9.90 -5.70 -26.32
CA LYS A 65 10.32 -7.01 -25.76
C LYS A 65 11.68 -6.91 -25.09
N ASN A 66 12.66 -6.30 -25.76
CA ASN A 66 14.00 -6.11 -25.20
C ASN A 66 14.01 -5.25 -23.92
N PHE A 67 13.14 -4.25 -23.84
CA PHE A 67 12.94 -3.46 -22.63
C PHE A 67 12.40 -4.33 -21.48
N VAL A 68 11.35 -5.11 -21.73
CA VAL A 68 10.74 -6.02 -20.75
C VAL A 68 11.73 -7.10 -20.30
N VAL A 69 12.50 -7.68 -21.21
CA VAL A 69 13.59 -8.64 -20.89
C VAL A 69 14.61 -8.01 -19.95
N LYS A 70 15.04 -6.78 -20.21
CA LYS A 70 16.02 -6.09 -19.35
C LYS A 70 15.43 -5.76 -17.99
N LEU A 71 14.18 -5.32 -17.93
CA LEU A 71 13.46 -5.08 -16.69
C LEU A 71 13.32 -6.37 -15.87
N ALA A 72 12.83 -7.44 -16.48
CA ALA A 72 12.72 -8.76 -15.87
C ALA A 72 14.07 -9.30 -15.39
N SER A 73 15.18 -9.02 -16.08
CA SER A 73 16.52 -9.42 -15.63
C SER A 73 17.02 -8.67 -14.39
N MET A 74 16.48 -7.48 -14.12
CA MET A 74 16.78 -6.70 -12.90
C MET A 74 15.89 -7.11 -11.72
N LEU A 75 14.72 -7.66 -12.01
CA LEU A 75 13.85 -8.31 -11.03
C LEU A 75 14.45 -9.69 -10.73
N LYS A 76 14.81 -9.96 -9.48
CA LYS A 76 15.42 -11.24 -9.09
C LYS A 76 14.35 -12.36 -9.05
N ILE A 77 13.84 -12.71 -10.21
CA ILE A 77 12.70 -13.63 -10.40
C ILE A 77 13.06 -15.03 -9.90
N GLY A 78 12.10 -15.66 -9.24
CA GLY A 78 12.31 -16.97 -8.65
C GLY A 78 11.05 -17.45 -7.91
N PRO A 79 11.00 -18.73 -7.49
CA PRO A 79 9.88 -19.29 -6.73
C PRO A 79 9.58 -18.52 -5.44
N THR A 80 10.61 -17.94 -4.82
CA THR A 80 10.52 -17.12 -3.60
C THR A 80 10.77 -15.63 -3.86
N GLY A 81 10.73 -15.22 -5.14
CA GLY A 81 10.98 -13.85 -5.60
C GLY A 81 9.77 -13.27 -6.32
N PRO A 82 9.97 -12.22 -7.14
CA PRO A 82 8.91 -11.69 -7.98
C PRO A 82 8.42 -12.72 -8.99
N HIS A 83 7.12 -12.78 -9.22
CA HIS A 83 6.52 -13.52 -10.33
C HIS A 83 6.14 -12.54 -11.45
N VAL A 84 6.29 -12.97 -12.70
CA VAL A 84 6.01 -12.13 -13.86
C VAL A 84 5.11 -12.87 -14.83
N GLY A 85 3.96 -12.27 -15.13
CA GLY A 85 3.07 -12.66 -16.21
C GLY A 85 3.09 -11.60 -17.30
N LEU A 86 2.69 -11.97 -18.52
CA LEU A 86 2.64 -11.05 -19.64
C LEU A 86 1.39 -11.28 -20.49
N ILE A 87 0.83 -10.18 -20.98
CA ILE A 87 -0.26 -10.16 -21.94
C ILE A 87 -0.03 -9.10 -23.01
N GLN A 88 -0.42 -9.39 -24.25
CA GLN A 88 -0.47 -8.40 -25.33
C GLN A 88 -1.85 -7.71 -25.31
N ALA A 89 -1.91 -6.40 -25.52
CA ALA A 89 -3.14 -5.62 -25.49
C ALA A 89 -4.06 -5.93 -26.69
N ARG A 90 -4.82 -7.04 -26.59
CA ARG A 90 -5.72 -7.58 -27.63
C ARG A 90 -7.05 -8.08 -27.02
N SER A 91 -7.92 -8.63 -27.86
CA SER A 91 -9.25 -9.15 -27.49
C SER A 91 -9.30 -10.67 -27.23
N GLU A 92 -8.33 -11.30 -26.54
CA GLU A 92 -8.15 -12.78 -26.28
C GLU A 92 -7.20 -13.51 -27.26
N PRO A 93 -6.36 -14.49 -26.84
CA PRO A 93 -6.08 -14.96 -25.46
C PRO A 93 -4.73 -14.50 -24.87
N THR A 94 -4.50 -14.87 -23.60
CA THR A 94 -3.34 -14.55 -22.75
C THR A 94 -2.05 -15.27 -23.19
N GLU A 95 -0.88 -14.62 -23.07
CA GLU A 95 0.42 -15.24 -23.42
C GLU A 95 0.92 -16.19 -22.32
N PHE A 96 1.13 -15.67 -21.10
CA PHE A 96 1.46 -16.49 -19.94
C PHE A 96 1.15 -15.76 -18.61
N LEU A 97 0.74 -16.53 -17.62
CA LEU A 97 0.36 -16.09 -16.28
C LEU A 97 1.58 -16.03 -15.34
N LEU A 98 1.35 -15.56 -14.11
CA LEU A 98 2.40 -15.36 -13.10
C LEU A 98 3.16 -16.64 -12.74
N SER A 99 2.47 -17.79 -12.73
CA SER A 99 3.02 -19.08 -12.32
C SER A 99 3.70 -19.87 -13.44
N ASN A 100 3.57 -19.44 -14.70
CA ASN A 100 4.08 -20.21 -15.84
C ASN A 100 5.61 -20.32 -15.88
N TYR A 101 6.33 -19.29 -15.43
CA TYR A 101 7.79 -19.26 -15.46
C TYR A 101 8.37 -18.82 -14.12
N THR A 102 8.98 -19.76 -13.39
CA THR A 102 9.66 -19.48 -12.11
C THR A 102 11.17 -19.35 -12.25
N GLN A 103 11.74 -19.71 -13.41
CA GLN A 103 13.17 -19.60 -13.69
C GLN A 103 13.47 -18.36 -14.56
N PRO A 104 14.43 -17.50 -14.17
CA PRO A 104 14.78 -16.31 -14.94
C PRO A 104 15.10 -16.60 -16.41
N LYS A 105 15.89 -17.64 -16.69
CA LYS A 105 16.27 -17.98 -18.08
C LYS A 105 15.06 -18.32 -18.95
N GLU A 106 14.12 -19.09 -18.43
CA GLU A 106 12.92 -19.52 -19.16
C GLU A 106 11.99 -18.35 -19.42
N LEU A 107 11.75 -17.51 -18.41
CA LEU A 107 10.96 -16.30 -18.58
C LEU A 107 11.59 -15.35 -19.63
N LEU A 108 12.89 -15.08 -19.52
CA LEU A 108 13.57 -14.20 -20.47
C LEU A 108 13.55 -14.76 -21.89
N PHE A 109 13.55 -16.08 -22.04
CA PHE A 109 13.39 -16.74 -23.34
C PHE A 109 11.94 -16.59 -23.85
N ALA A 110 10.95 -16.90 -23.01
CA ALA A 110 9.54 -16.78 -23.36
C ALA A 110 9.18 -15.36 -23.83
N ILE A 111 9.66 -14.32 -23.14
CA ILE A 111 9.46 -12.92 -23.55
C ILE A 111 10.10 -12.64 -24.91
N LYS A 112 11.28 -13.20 -25.21
CA LYS A 112 11.95 -12.99 -26.51
C LYS A 112 11.19 -13.66 -27.66
N GLU A 113 10.60 -14.81 -27.42
CA GLU A 113 9.88 -15.60 -28.43
C GLU A 113 8.46 -15.09 -28.72
N LEU A 114 7.96 -14.09 -27.99
CA LEU A 114 6.65 -13.50 -28.27
C LEU A 114 6.54 -13.03 -29.73
N ALA A 115 5.51 -13.52 -30.42
CA ALA A 115 5.19 -13.12 -31.78
C ALA A 115 4.54 -11.73 -31.77
N PHE A 116 4.87 -10.92 -32.79
CA PHE A 116 4.12 -9.69 -33.06
C PHE A 116 2.82 -10.06 -33.76
N LEU A 117 1.70 -9.63 -33.20
CA LEU A 117 0.38 -10.05 -33.67
C LEU A 117 -0.35 -8.98 -34.50
N GLY A 118 0.01 -7.71 -34.34
CA GLY A 118 -0.73 -6.60 -34.96
C GLY A 118 -2.13 -6.40 -34.37
N GLY A 119 -2.92 -5.55 -35.03
CA GLY A 119 -4.30 -5.24 -34.67
C GLY A 119 -4.50 -3.90 -33.97
N ASN A 120 -5.63 -3.75 -33.27
CA ASN A 120 -6.02 -2.55 -32.54
C ASN A 120 -5.46 -2.55 -31.11
N THR A 121 -5.26 -1.36 -30.53
CA THR A 121 -4.72 -1.16 -29.19
C THR A 121 -5.84 -1.16 -28.14
N ASN A 122 -6.33 -2.34 -27.73
CA ASN A 122 -7.38 -2.48 -26.70
C ASN A 122 -6.77 -2.54 -25.29
N THR A 123 -6.12 -1.45 -24.87
CA THR A 123 -5.40 -1.40 -23.58
C THR A 123 -6.36 -1.51 -22.39
N GLY A 124 -7.54 -0.87 -22.45
CA GLY A 124 -8.57 -0.96 -21.41
C GLY A 124 -9.04 -2.40 -21.19
N LYS A 125 -9.37 -3.11 -22.27
CA LYS A 125 -9.73 -4.54 -22.17
C LYS A 125 -8.60 -5.39 -21.58
N ALA A 126 -7.35 -5.13 -21.98
CA ALA A 126 -6.21 -5.86 -21.47
C ALA A 126 -5.97 -5.60 -19.98
N ILE A 127 -6.12 -4.35 -19.53
CA ILE A 127 -6.06 -4.01 -18.09
C ILE A 127 -7.18 -4.73 -17.34
N MET A 128 -8.41 -4.70 -17.85
CA MET A 128 -9.57 -5.35 -17.23
C MET A 128 -9.31 -6.83 -17.03
N HIS A 129 -9.00 -7.53 -18.13
CA HIS A 129 -8.71 -8.96 -18.11
C HIS A 129 -7.54 -9.30 -17.17
N THR A 130 -6.48 -8.50 -17.17
CA THR A 130 -5.34 -8.70 -16.28
C THR A 130 -5.74 -8.54 -14.82
N ALA A 131 -6.55 -7.53 -14.49
CA ALA A 131 -7.03 -7.31 -13.14
C ALA A 131 -7.91 -8.46 -12.64
N GLU A 132 -8.75 -9.01 -13.51
CA GLU A 132 -9.66 -10.12 -13.19
C GLU A 132 -8.96 -11.49 -13.10
N THR A 133 -7.91 -11.70 -13.89
CA THR A 133 -7.36 -13.06 -14.09
C THR A 133 -5.92 -13.25 -13.61
N PHE A 134 -5.03 -12.26 -13.68
CA PHE A 134 -3.61 -12.54 -13.39
C PHE A 134 -3.34 -12.67 -11.90
N PHE A 135 -3.98 -11.83 -11.08
CA PHE A 135 -3.64 -11.70 -9.66
C PHE A 135 -4.49 -12.58 -8.73
N VAL A 136 -5.25 -13.53 -9.29
CA VAL A 136 -5.97 -14.56 -8.52
C VAL A 136 -5.04 -15.72 -8.18
N GLN A 137 -5.33 -16.41 -7.07
CA GLN A 137 -4.48 -17.51 -6.57
C GLN A 137 -4.31 -18.65 -7.56
N GLU A 138 -5.38 -19.01 -8.26
CA GLU A 138 -5.40 -20.07 -9.27
C GLU A 138 -4.39 -19.82 -10.41
N ASN A 139 -4.10 -18.54 -10.69
CA ASN A 139 -3.22 -18.11 -11.77
C ASN A 139 -1.84 -17.62 -11.27
N GLY A 140 -1.50 -17.93 -10.01
CA GLY A 140 -0.19 -17.65 -9.42
C GLY A 140 -0.09 -16.34 -8.62
N GLY A 141 -1.20 -15.63 -8.43
CA GLY A 141 -1.27 -14.46 -7.57
C GLY A 141 -1.16 -14.84 -6.09
N ARG A 142 -0.37 -14.09 -5.32
CA ARG A 142 -0.10 -14.37 -3.91
C ARG A 142 -0.76 -13.33 -3.01
N ARG A 143 -1.34 -13.80 -1.90
CA ARG A 143 -1.95 -12.95 -0.86
C ARG A 143 -0.89 -12.17 -0.10
N GLY A 144 -1.25 -11.01 0.43
CA GLY A 144 -0.38 -10.16 1.24
C GLY A 144 0.83 -9.55 0.51
N HIS A 145 0.99 -9.81 -0.79
CA HIS A 145 2.10 -9.29 -1.58
C HIS A 145 1.65 -8.21 -2.58
N PRO A 146 2.50 -7.21 -2.86
CA PRO A 146 2.20 -6.17 -3.82
C PRO A 146 1.88 -6.73 -5.21
N ARG A 147 0.84 -6.16 -5.82
CA ARG A 147 0.41 -6.46 -7.18
C ARG A 147 0.72 -5.27 -8.07
N VAL A 148 1.46 -5.47 -9.14
CA VAL A 148 1.89 -4.40 -10.04
C VAL A 148 1.45 -4.76 -11.45
N MET A 149 0.74 -3.85 -12.10
CA MET A 149 0.43 -3.95 -13.52
C MET A 149 1.25 -2.91 -14.28
N LEU A 150 2.23 -3.37 -15.06
CA LEU A 150 3.07 -2.50 -15.88
C LEU A 150 2.51 -2.46 -17.29
N VAL A 151 1.89 -1.34 -17.66
CA VAL A 151 1.22 -1.16 -18.95
C VAL A 151 2.09 -0.29 -19.85
N LEU A 152 2.57 -0.86 -20.95
CA LEU A 152 3.34 -0.17 -21.97
C LEU A 152 2.42 0.29 -23.11
N VAL A 153 2.42 1.58 -23.44
CA VAL A 153 1.61 2.15 -24.53
C VAL A 153 2.47 2.92 -25.54
N ASP A 154 2.24 2.72 -26.84
CA ASP A 154 2.85 3.51 -27.93
C ASP A 154 1.92 4.66 -28.35
N GLY A 155 1.90 5.73 -27.56
CA GLY A 155 1.03 6.88 -27.77
C GLY A 155 -0.24 6.83 -26.91
N TRP A 156 -1.39 6.48 -27.50
CA TRP A 156 -2.71 6.54 -26.85
C TRP A 156 -3.52 5.23 -27.00
N PRO A 157 -4.33 4.87 -26.00
CA PRO A 157 -5.23 3.72 -26.08
C PRO A 157 -6.33 3.95 -27.12
N SER A 158 -6.83 2.88 -27.75
CA SER A 158 -7.97 2.94 -28.67
C SER A 158 -9.33 2.74 -27.96
N ASP A 159 -9.31 2.48 -26.66
CA ASP A 159 -10.46 2.24 -25.79
C ASP A 159 -10.36 3.04 -24.48
N ASP A 160 -11.46 3.07 -23.74
CA ASP A 160 -11.52 3.71 -22.42
C ASP A 160 -10.79 2.86 -21.36
N LEU A 161 -9.89 3.50 -20.63
CA LEU A 161 -9.11 2.87 -19.56
C LEU A 161 -9.78 3.00 -18.20
N GLU A 162 -10.70 3.95 -18.03
CA GLU A 162 -11.20 4.36 -16.71
C GLU A 162 -11.91 3.21 -15.96
N PRO A 163 -12.86 2.46 -16.55
CA PRO A 163 -13.51 1.35 -15.85
C PRO A 163 -12.52 0.24 -15.45
N ALA A 164 -11.60 -0.10 -16.35
CA ALA A 164 -10.60 -1.13 -16.12
C ALA A 164 -9.60 -0.73 -15.03
N ALA A 165 -9.18 0.53 -15.05
CA ALA A 165 -8.29 1.08 -14.05
C ALA A 165 -8.96 1.21 -12.68
N MET A 166 -10.24 1.58 -12.64
CA MET A 166 -11.04 1.56 -11.41
C MET A 166 -11.05 0.17 -10.80
N LEU A 167 -11.39 -0.87 -11.58
CA LEU A 167 -11.38 -2.25 -11.10
C LEU A 167 -9.98 -2.64 -10.59
N ALA A 168 -8.92 -2.31 -11.34
CA ALA A 168 -7.56 -2.62 -10.94
C ALA A 168 -7.20 -1.97 -9.59
N ARG A 169 -7.50 -0.68 -9.41
CA ARG A 169 -7.28 0.04 -8.15
C ARG A 169 -8.06 -0.56 -7.00
N GLU A 170 -9.35 -0.82 -7.19
CA GLU A 170 -10.22 -1.42 -6.17
C GLU A 170 -9.81 -2.86 -5.81
N SER A 171 -9.18 -3.56 -6.75
CA SER A 171 -8.62 -4.91 -6.56
C SER A 171 -7.21 -4.91 -5.94
N GLY A 172 -6.70 -3.71 -5.62
CA GLY A 172 -5.43 -3.55 -4.95
C GLY A 172 -4.21 -3.64 -5.87
N ILE A 173 -4.37 -3.27 -7.14
CA ILE A 173 -3.33 -3.42 -8.18
C ILE A 173 -2.73 -2.06 -8.50
N ASN A 174 -1.39 -2.00 -8.50
CA ASN A 174 -0.64 -0.80 -8.82
C ASN A 174 -0.43 -0.70 -10.31
N VAL A 175 -1.28 0.07 -10.98
CA VAL A 175 -1.15 0.32 -12.41
C VAL A 175 -0.07 1.37 -12.65
N PHE A 176 1.05 0.93 -13.24
CA PHE A 176 2.07 1.79 -13.80
C PHE A 176 1.84 1.94 -15.29
N LEU A 177 1.62 3.17 -15.73
CA LEU A 177 1.45 3.47 -17.14
C LEU A 177 2.75 4.04 -17.72
N VAL A 178 3.38 3.30 -18.63
CA VAL A 178 4.60 3.69 -19.32
C VAL A 178 4.27 4.09 -20.75
N SER A 179 4.33 5.38 -21.04
CA SER A 179 4.20 5.88 -22.41
C SER A 179 5.57 5.95 -23.07
N VAL A 180 5.69 5.39 -24.28
CA VAL A 180 6.92 5.46 -25.07
C VAL A 180 6.67 6.29 -26.31
N ALA A 181 7.46 7.35 -26.47
CA ALA A 181 7.20 8.45 -27.40
C ALA A 181 5.86 9.17 -27.10
N LYS A 182 5.81 10.46 -27.38
CA LYS A 182 4.55 11.21 -27.28
C LYS A 182 3.77 11.00 -28.58
N PRO A 183 2.42 11.05 -28.54
CA PRO A 183 1.62 11.19 -29.74
C PRO A 183 2.14 12.35 -30.59
N ALA A 184 2.20 12.18 -31.90
CA ALA A 184 2.52 13.29 -32.80
C ALA A 184 1.45 14.39 -32.67
N ALA A 185 1.78 15.63 -33.03
CA ALA A 185 0.83 16.75 -32.87
C ALA A 185 -0.45 16.52 -33.71
N GLU A 186 -0.29 15.86 -34.85
CA GLU A 186 -1.34 15.45 -35.79
C GLU A 186 -2.23 14.34 -35.20
N GLU A 187 -1.71 13.57 -34.26
CA GLU A 187 -2.38 12.44 -33.62
C GLU A 187 -3.12 12.83 -32.34
N LEU A 188 -2.81 13.98 -31.74
CA LEU A 188 -3.47 14.48 -30.52
C LEU A 188 -4.99 14.68 -30.68
N GLY A 189 -5.46 14.91 -31.90
CA GLY A 189 -6.89 15.01 -32.21
C GLY A 189 -7.62 13.66 -32.21
N MET A 190 -6.88 12.55 -32.32
CA MET A 190 -7.41 11.18 -32.33
C MET A 190 -7.43 10.53 -30.95
N VAL A 191 -6.85 11.20 -29.95
CA VAL A 191 -6.86 10.76 -28.55
C VAL A 191 -8.26 10.96 -27.98
N LEU A 192 -8.98 9.86 -27.74
CA LEU A 192 -10.35 9.87 -27.23
C LEU A 192 -10.43 10.50 -25.82
N ASP A 193 -9.53 10.09 -24.93
CA ASP A 193 -9.41 10.64 -23.58
C ASP A 193 -7.99 11.17 -23.38
N LYS A 194 -7.84 12.48 -23.17
CA LYS A 194 -6.53 13.12 -22.98
C LYS A 194 -5.98 12.96 -21.56
N ASP A 195 -6.84 12.68 -20.59
CA ASP A 195 -6.47 12.48 -19.18
C ASP A 195 -6.38 11.00 -18.81
N PHE A 196 -6.37 10.11 -19.81
CA PHE A 196 -6.29 8.67 -19.66
C PHE A 196 -5.15 8.21 -18.73
N ILE A 197 -4.00 8.92 -18.75
CA ILE A 197 -2.87 8.63 -17.86
C ILE A 197 -3.27 8.80 -16.39
N LYS A 198 -3.92 9.92 -16.06
CA LYS A 198 -4.32 10.25 -14.68
C LYS A 198 -5.38 9.28 -14.18
N LYS A 199 -6.30 8.90 -15.06
CA LYS A 199 -7.38 7.96 -14.77
C LYS A 199 -6.93 6.50 -14.72
N ALA A 200 -5.84 6.14 -15.40
CA ALA A 200 -5.34 4.76 -15.41
C ALA A 200 -4.53 4.42 -14.15
N VAL A 201 -3.79 5.38 -13.62
CA VAL A 201 -2.86 5.14 -12.51
C VAL A 201 -3.54 5.14 -11.14
N CYS A 202 -2.83 4.64 -10.15
CA CYS A 202 -3.25 4.61 -8.75
C CYS A 202 -3.48 5.98 -8.13
N LYS A 203 -2.55 6.90 -8.38
CA LYS A 203 -2.60 8.28 -7.91
C LYS A 203 -1.86 9.16 -8.91
N ASP A 204 -2.44 10.30 -9.25
CA ASP A 204 -1.81 11.28 -10.13
C ASP A 204 -0.79 12.14 -9.36
N ASN A 205 0.35 11.52 -9.02
CA ASN A 205 1.47 12.17 -8.31
C ASN A 205 2.81 12.04 -9.08
N GLY A 206 2.76 11.58 -10.33
CA GLY A 206 3.95 11.35 -11.17
C GLY A 206 4.77 10.10 -10.81
N PHE A 207 4.38 9.33 -9.79
CA PHE A 207 5.07 8.08 -9.41
C PHE A 207 4.73 6.93 -10.36
N PHE A 208 3.42 6.73 -10.59
CA PHE A 208 2.85 5.64 -11.39
C PHE A 208 2.84 5.90 -12.90
N SER A 209 2.99 7.15 -13.32
CA SER A 209 3.15 7.50 -14.73
C SER A 209 4.63 7.66 -15.08
N TYR A 210 5.05 7.06 -16.20
CA TYR A 210 6.43 7.11 -16.66
C TYR A 210 6.51 7.37 -18.16
N SER A 211 7.13 8.49 -18.57
CA SER A 211 7.30 8.79 -20.00
C SER A 211 8.74 8.49 -20.45
N ILE A 212 8.85 7.67 -21.49
CA ILE A 212 10.08 7.40 -22.23
C ILE A 212 10.06 8.24 -23.51
N PRO A 213 11.03 9.16 -23.72
CA PRO A 213 11.01 10.04 -24.89
C PRO A 213 11.17 9.32 -26.24
N SER A 214 11.88 8.19 -26.26
CA SER A 214 12.21 7.49 -27.49
C SER A 214 12.32 5.97 -27.30
N TRP A 215 11.79 5.23 -28.27
CA TRP A 215 11.96 3.78 -28.39
C TRP A 215 13.43 3.33 -28.34
N PHE A 216 14.36 4.15 -28.85
CA PHE A 216 15.79 3.86 -28.85
C PHE A 216 16.47 4.11 -27.50
N SER A 217 15.86 4.92 -26.62
CA SER A 217 16.40 5.23 -25.29
C SER A 217 15.79 4.38 -24.18
N THR A 218 14.83 3.50 -24.48
CA THR A 218 14.14 2.60 -23.52
C THR A 218 15.08 1.95 -22.52
N THR A 219 16.24 1.47 -22.97
CA THR A 219 17.25 0.84 -22.12
C THR A 219 17.78 1.72 -20.98
N LYS A 220 17.82 3.04 -21.15
CA LYS A 220 18.24 4.00 -20.11
C LYS A 220 17.21 4.12 -18.97
N HIS A 221 15.96 3.74 -19.24
CA HIS A 221 14.84 3.88 -18.32
C HIS A 221 14.54 2.62 -17.52
N VAL A 222 15.16 1.48 -17.87
CA VAL A 222 14.96 0.20 -17.18
C VAL A 222 15.28 0.32 -15.69
N ARG A 223 16.43 0.91 -15.34
CA ARG A 223 16.86 1.05 -13.95
C ARG A 223 15.94 1.97 -13.14
N PRO A 224 15.69 3.24 -13.54
CA PRO A 224 14.78 4.11 -12.80
C PRO A 224 13.37 3.55 -12.63
N LEU A 225 12.84 2.86 -13.65
CA LEU A 225 11.52 2.25 -13.55
C LEU A 225 11.52 1.04 -12.61
N THR A 226 12.56 0.21 -12.65
CA THR A 226 12.72 -0.92 -11.71
C THR A 226 12.80 -0.40 -10.27
N GLU A 227 13.54 0.68 -10.03
CA GLU A 227 13.64 1.32 -8.71
C GLU A 227 12.27 1.79 -8.20
N ARG A 228 11.43 2.36 -9.07
CA ARG A 228 10.05 2.74 -8.72
C ARG A 228 9.17 1.53 -8.41
N ILE A 229 9.18 0.50 -9.26
CA ILE A 229 8.39 -0.72 -9.06
C ILE A 229 8.78 -1.42 -7.75
N CYS A 230 10.07 -1.44 -7.41
CA CYS A 230 10.55 -2.07 -6.18
C CYS A 230 10.41 -1.19 -4.91
N SER A 231 9.86 0.01 -5.01
CA SER A 231 9.62 0.91 -3.88
C SER A 231 8.27 0.59 -3.22
N LEU A 232 8.26 -0.38 -2.30
CA LEU A 232 7.05 -0.85 -1.61
C LEU A 232 6.20 0.27 -1.00
N ASP A 233 6.84 1.23 -0.33
CA ASP A 233 6.19 2.38 0.30
C ASP A 233 5.49 3.31 -0.71
N GLY A 234 5.84 3.19 -2.00
CA GLY A 234 5.22 3.93 -3.10
C GLY A 234 4.05 3.19 -3.75
N LEU A 235 3.82 1.91 -3.46
CA LEU A 235 2.79 1.08 -4.09
C LEU A 235 1.42 1.25 -3.41
N LEU A 236 0.91 2.48 -3.45
CA LEU A 236 -0.27 2.96 -2.72
C LEU A 236 -1.56 2.18 -2.97
N CYS A 237 -1.73 1.51 -4.11
CA CYS A 237 -2.92 0.68 -4.35
C CYS A 237 -2.76 -0.75 -3.86
N SER A 238 -1.55 -1.24 -3.56
CA SER A 238 -1.39 -2.63 -3.09
C SER A 238 -2.30 -2.83 -1.90
N LYS A 239 -3.25 -3.76 -1.91
CA LYS A 239 -3.98 -4.06 -0.67
C LYS A 239 -3.01 -4.69 0.33
N THR A 240 -2.48 -3.86 1.21
CA THR A 240 -1.63 -4.26 2.33
C THR A 240 -2.33 -3.87 3.61
N CYS A 241 -1.90 -4.45 4.73
CA CYS A 241 -2.39 -4.01 6.03
C CYS A 241 -2.16 -2.52 6.29
N TYR A 242 -1.13 -1.92 5.68
CA TYR A 242 -0.77 -0.53 5.92
C TYR A 242 -1.73 0.47 5.25
N ASN A 243 -2.44 0.06 4.19
CA ASN A 243 -3.25 0.95 3.37
C ASN A 243 -4.62 0.36 2.99
N SER A 244 -5.10 -0.69 3.66
CA SER A 244 -6.40 -1.30 3.36
C SER A 244 -7.15 -1.71 4.61
N VAL A 245 -7.00 -0.91 5.66
CA VAL A 245 -7.63 -1.16 6.96
C VAL A 245 -8.42 0.06 7.43
N ASN A 246 -9.64 -0.19 7.91
CA ASN A 246 -10.45 0.78 8.62
C ASN A 246 -10.26 0.56 10.12
N ILE A 247 -9.49 1.44 10.77
CA ILE A 247 -9.15 1.35 12.19
C ILE A 247 -10.01 2.34 12.98
N GLY A 248 -10.69 1.88 14.01
CA GLY A 248 -11.39 2.73 14.98
C GLY A 248 -10.63 2.79 16.30
N PHE A 249 -10.42 3.99 16.82
CA PHE A 249 -9.88 4.19 18.17
C PHE A 249 -11.02 4.46 19.14
N LEU A 250 -11.10 3.66 20.20
CA LEU A 250 -11.95 3.88 21.36
C LEU A 250 -11.08 4.41 22.48
N ILE A 251 -11.31 5.67 22.85
CA ILE A 251 -10.45 6.44 23.74
C ILE A 251 -11.19 6.69 25.05
N ASP A 252 -10.70 6.10 26.13
CA ASP A 252 -11.21 6.36 27.47
C ASP A 252 -10.87 7.79 27.89
N GLY A 253 -11.91 8.62 28.02
CA GLY A 253 -11.84 10.01 28.47
C GLY A 253 -12.26 10.20 29.92
N SER A 254 -12.29 9.11 30.71
CA SER A 254 -12.78 9.11 32.09
C SER A 254 -11.89 9.90 33.04
N SER A 255 -12.45 10.22 34.21
CA SER A 255 -11.78 11.00 35.25
C SER A 255 -10.54 10.30 35.84
N SER A 256 -10.46 8.96 35.79
CA SER A 256 -9.32 8.19 36.31
C SER A 256 -8.06 8.40 35.47
N VAL A 257 -8.22 8.57 34.15
CA VAL A 257 -7.11 8.84 33.24
C VAL A 257 -6.43 10.15 33.62
N GLY A 258 -7.20 11.23 33.72
CA GLY A 258 -6.69 12.57 34.00
C GLY A 258 -6.02 13.23 32.79
N TYR A 259 -6.01 14.57 32.78
CA TYR A 259 -5.63 15.37 31.60
C TYR A 259 -4.23 15.06 31.05
N THR A 260 -3.21 15.00 31.90
CA THR A 260 -1.82 14.75 31.47
C THR A 260 -1.63 13.36 30.87
N ASN A 261 -2.28 12.34 31.42
CA ASN A 261 -2.19 10.99 30.87
C ASN A 261 -3.02 10.85 29.58
N PHE A 262 -4.13 11.59 29.47
CA PHE A 262 -4.93 11.61 28.26
C PHE A 262 -4.12 12.10 27.05
N GLU A 263 -3.26 13.12 27.23
CA GLU A 263 -2.32 13.54 26.17
C GLU A 263 -1.36 12.41 25.74
N LEU A 264 -0.87 11.59 26.68
CA LEU A 264 -0.03 10.43 26.36
C LEU A 264 -0.80 9.36 25.56
N VAL A 265 -2.08 9.14 25.87
CA VAL A 265 -2.96 8.25 25.09
C VAL A 265 -3.12 8.78 23.66
N LEU A 266 -3.36 10.09 23.49
CA LEU A 266 -3.49 10.70 22.16
C LEU A 266 -2.18 10.61 21.36
N ASP A 267 -1.03 10.82 21.99
CA ASP A 267 0.28 10.69 21.33
C ASP A 267 0.59 9.23 20.95
N PHE A 268 0.22 8.28 21.80
CA PHE A 268 0.30 6.85 21.49
C PHE A 268 -0.54 6.48 20.26
N LEU A 269 -1.81 6.89 20.22
CA LEU A 269 -2.70 6.65 19.08
C LEU A 269 -2.23 7.35 17.81
N ALA A 270 -1.69 8.57 17.93
CA ALA A 270 -1.05 9.26 16.82
C ALA A 270 0.19 8.50 16.32
N GLY A 271 0.95 7.86 17.21
CA GLY A 271 2.07 6.98 16.85
C GLY A 271 1.63 5.76 16.04
N ILE A 272 0.52 5.13 16.41
CA ILE A 272 -0.11 4.06 15.62
C ILE A 272 -0.54 4.58 14.25
N ALA A 273 -1.30 5.69 14.21
CA ALA A 273 -1.80 6.29 12.97
C ALA A 273 -0.68 6.61 11.96
N ARG A 274 0.49 7.08 12.43
CA ARG A 274 1.65 7.35 11.57
C ARG A 274 2.18 6.12 10.83
N SER A 275 2.00 4.94 11.41
CA SER A 275 2.49 3.67 10.86
C SER A 275 1.67 3.17 9.67
N PHE A 276 0.47 3.72 9.44
CA PHE A 276 -0.41 3.37 8.32
C PHE A 276 -0.39 4.44 7.24
N ASP A 277 -0.64 4.05 5.99
CA ASP A 277 -0.72 4.93 4.83
C ASP A 277 -2.16 5.40 4.63
N ILE A 278 -2.49 6.43 5.40
CA ILE A 278 -3.82 7.04 5.44
C ILE A 278 -4.04 7.84 4.16
N SER A 279 -5.04 7.44 3.38
CA SER A 279 -5.51 8.18 2.21
C SER A 279 -6.94 7.80 1.82
N ASP A 280 -7.49 8.49 0.83
CA ASP A 280 -8.78 8.19 0.20
C ASP A 280 -8.89 6.75 -0.32
N VAL A 281 -7.79 6.23 -0.86
CA VAL A 281 -7.63 4.85 -1.35
C VAL A 281 -6.83 3.95 -0.38
N GLY A 282 -6.45 4.48 0.79
CA GLY A 282 -5.55 3.86 1.75
C GLY A 282 -6.25 3.40 3.03
N ALA A 283 -5.49 3.37 4.13
CA ALA A 283 -6.05 3.12 5.45
C ALA A 283 -6.94 4.30 5.88
N ARG A 284 -7.93 4.02 6.71
CA ARG A 284 -8.84 5.03 7.24
C ARG A 284 -8.92 4.91 8.75
N ILE A 285 -8.92 6.05 9.42
CA ILE A 285 -8.93 6.12 10.88
C ILE A 285 -10.08 7.00 11.32
N GLY A 286 -10.70 6.62 12.43
CA GLY A 286 -11.68 7.44 13.13
C GLY A 286 -11.57 7.21 14.62
N ALA A 287 -12.01 8.20 15.38
CA ALA A 287 -11.85 8.21 16.82
C ALA A 287 -13.19 8.49 17.50
N VAL A 288 -13.45 7.72 18.54
CA VAL A 288 -14.58 7.92 19.45
C VAL A 288 -13.99 8.00 20.85
N GLN A 289 -14.27 9.10 21.54
CA GLN A 289 -13.99 9.21 22.97
C GLN A 289 -15.22 8.73 23.74
N PHE A 290 -15.01 8.05 24.86
CA PHE A 290 -16.12 7.61 25.70
C PHE A 290 -15.89 7.92 27.17
N THR A 291 -16.99 8.23 27.85
CA THR A 291 -17.08 8.20 29.31
C THR A 291 -18.31 7.39 29.72
N TYR A 292 -19.34 8.01 30.30
CA TYR A 292 -20.70 7.46 30.34
C TYR A 292 -21.35 7.50 28.96
N ASP A 293 -21.07 8.57 28.20
CA ASP A 293 -21.57 8.81 26.85
C ASP A 293 -20.45 8.63 25.81
N GLN A 294 -20.81 8.37 24.56
CA GLN A 294 -19.87 8.23 23.44
C GLN A 294 -19.90 9.49 22.58
N ARG A 295 -18.73 10.07 22.32
CA ARG A 295 -18.56 11.22 21.42
C ARG A 295 -17.73 10.81 20.21
N LEU A 296 -18.34 10.90 19.03
CA LEU A 296 -17.59 10.82 17.77
C LEU A 296 -16.72 12.07 17.64
N GLU A 297 -15.40 11.90 17.67
CA GLU A 297 -14.46 12.98 17.44
C GLU A 297 -14.29 13.22 15.94
N PHE A 298 -14.13 12.13 15.18
CA PHE A 298 -14.16 12.13 13.71
C PHE A 298 -14.38 10.71 13.16
N GLY A 299 -15.08 10.62 12.03
CA GLY A 299 -15.37 9.40 11.28
C GLY A 299 -14.21 8.93 10.39
N LEU A 300 -14.37 7.75 9.75
CA LEU A 300 -13.38 7.16 8.83
C LEU A 300 -13.00 8.04 7.64
N PHE A 301 -13.87 8.96 7.26
CA PHE A 301 -13.79 9.69 5.99
C PHE A 301 -13.54 11.20 6.17
N ASP A 302 -13.45 11.66 7.42
CA ASP A 302 -13.38 13.10 7.72
C ASP A 302 -11.98 13.68 7.47
N HIS A 303 -10.95 12.83 7.49
CA HIS A 303 -9.55 13.23 7.33
C HIS A 303 -8.87 12.39 6.23
N PRO A 304 -8.53 13.01 5.08
CA PRO A 304 -8.09 12.28 3.88
C PRO A 304 -6.59 11.97 3.85
N ASN A 305 -5.81 12.42 4.83
CA ASN A 305 -4.37 12.18 4.88
C ASN A 305 -3.86 12.00 6.32
N LYS A 306 -2.62 11.52 6.42
CA LYS A 306 -1.95 11.14 7.67
C LYS A 306 -1.77 12.34 8.60
N GLU A 307 -1.36 13.47 8.06
CA GLU A 307 -1.09 14.70 8.80
C GLU A 307 -2.35 15.25 9.46
N ASP A 308 -3.48 15.21 8.75
CA ASP A 308 -4.78 15.65 9.25
C ASP A 308 -5.28 14.75 10.37
N VAL A 309 -5.21 13.42 10.22
CA VAL A 309 -5.59 12.46 11.29
C VAL A 309 -4.74 12.67 12.54
N VAL A 310 -3.42 12.75 12.40
CA VAL A 310 -2.50 12.96 13.54
C VAL A 310 -2.80 14.28 14.25
N SER A 311 -3.09 15.34 13.48
CA SER A 311 -3.42 16.65 14.04
C SER A 311 -4.80 16.65 14.71
N ALA A 312 -5.78 15.94 14.16
CA ALA A 312 -7.11 15.79 14.73
C ALA A 312 -7.07 15.04 16.06
N LEU A 313 -6.35 13.92 16.12
CA LEU A 313 -6.17 13.14 17.36
C LEU A 313 -5.64 14.01 18.50
N ARG A 314 -4.57 14.77 18.24
CA ARG A 314 -3.94 15.65 19.26
C ARG A 314 -4.80 16.81 19.73
N ARG A 315 -5.88 17.14 19.01
CA ARG A 315 -6.80 18.21 19.36
C ARG A 315 -8.07 17.72 20.05
N ILE A 316 -8.22 16.41 20.26
CA ILE A 316 -9.38 15.85 20.94
C ILE A 316 -9.44 16.42 22.37
N PRO A 317 -10.52 17.12 22.76
CA PRO A 317 -10.62 17.68 24.10
C PRO A 317 -11.00 16.59 25.10
N TYR A 318 -10.33 16.56 26.24
CA TYR A 318 -10.61 15.66 27.35
C TYR A 318 -12.01 15.88 27.92
N MET A 319 -12.79 14.81 28.10
CA MET A 319 -14.17 14.87 28.59
C MET A 319 -14.26 14.89 30.14
N SER A 320 -13.65 13.92 30.82
CA SER A 320 -13.86 13.61 32.24
C SER A 320 -15.25 13.06 32.56
N GLY A 321 -15.31 11.85 33.13
CA GLY A 321 -16.54 11.15 33.49
C GLY A 321 -16.27 9.71 33.95
N GLY A 322 -17.26 8.84 33.87
CA GLY A 322 -17.09 7.40 34.12
C GLY A 322 -16.56 6.65 32.90
N THR A 323 -16.56 5.32 32.96
CA THR A 323 -15.99 4.43 31.95
C THR A 323 -17.02 3.39 31.51
N SER A 324 -17.71 3.61 30.39
CA SER A 324 -18.70 2.68 29.80
C SER A 324 -18.19 2.09 28.48
N THR A 325 -17.25 1.16 28.60
CA THR A 325 -16.51 0.57 27.48
C THR A 325 -17.39 -0.31 26.59
N GLY A 326 -18.34 -1.05 27.17
CA GLY A 326 -19.23 -1.94 26.40
C GLY A 326 -20.11 -1.16 25.42
N SER A 327 -20.69 -0.06 25.89
CA SER A 327 -21.48 0.87 25.09
C SER A 327 -20.62 1.54 24.00
N ALA A 328 -19.37 1.88 24.30
CA ALA A 328 -18.42 2.41 23.33
C ALA A 328 -18.10 1.43 22.19
N ILE A 329 -17.88 0.15 22.50
CA ILE A 329 -17.67 -0.91 21.50
C ILE A 329 -18.89 -1.00 20.58
N SER A 330 -20.09 -1.04 21.14
CA SER A 330 -21.33 -1.11 20.35
C SER A 330 -21.50 0.09 19.42
N TYR A 331 -21.15 1.30 19.89
CA TYR A 331 -21.22 2.53 19.11
C TYR A 331 -20.24 2.53 17.92
N ALA A 332 -18.99 2.11 18.14
CA ALA A 332 -17.92 2.20 17.14
C ALA A 332 -17.85 1.01 16.16
N SER A 333 -18.64 -0.04 16.35
CA SER A 333 -18.56 -1.28 15.56
C SER A 333 -18.87 -1.10 14.06
N ARG A 334 -19.55 -0.04 13.63
CA ARG A 334 -19.99 0.08 12.22
C ARG A 334 -18.84 0.41 11.26
N GLY A 335 -18.62 -0.47 10.27
CA GLY A 335 -17.75 -0.23 9.12
C GLY A 335 -16.24 -0.28 9.40
N ARG A 336 -15.83 -0.86 10.53
CA ARG A 336 -14.43 -1.00 10.94
C ARG A 336 -13.92 -2.42 10.69
N ASN A 337 -12.64 -2.55 10.36
CA ASN A 337 -11.94 -3.83 10.35
C ASN A 337 -11.29 -4.10 11.71
N PHE A 338 -10.73 -3.05 12.32
CA PHE A 338 -10.00 -3.13 13.58
C PHE A 338 -10.52 -2.10 14.56
N LEU A 339 -10.66 -2.47 15.83
CA LEU A 339 -10.91 -1.56 16.94
C LEU A 339 -9.76 -1.65 17.93
N ILE A 340 -9.19 -0.49 18.30
CA ILE A 340 -8.21 -0.38 19.38
C ILE A 340 -8.89 0.33 20.54
N VAL A 341 -9.06 -0.40 21.65
CA VAL A 341 -9.66 0.11 22.89
C VAL A 341 -8.55 0.46 23.86
N VAL A 342 -8.49 1.72 24.29
CA VAL A 342 -7.54 2.16 25.32
C VAL A 342 -8.31 2.57 26.56
N THR A 343 -8.04 1.96 27.71
CA THR A 343 -8.72 2.23 28.99
C THR A 343 -7.77 2.06 30.18
N ASP A 344 -8.02 2.80 31.27
CA ASP A 344 -7.20 2.75 32.49
C ASP A 344 -7.91 2.10 33.69
N GLY A 345 -9.16 1.67 33.52
CA GLY A 345 -10.02 1.27 34.62
C GLY A 345 -11.07 0.21 34.26
N GLN A 346 -11.84 -0.19 35.26
CA GLN A 346 -12.95 -1.13 35.12
C GLN A 346 -14.15 -0.44 34.46
N SER A 347 -14.81 -1.15 33.55
CA SER A 347 -16.05 -0.64 32.94
C SER A 347 -17.22 -0.70 33.91
N TYR A 348 -18.13 0.28 33.86
CA TYR A 348 -19.40 0.28 34.60
C TYR A 348 -20.48 -0.60 33.96
N ASP A 349 -20.30 -0.98 32.69
CA ASP A 349 -21.22 -1.81 31.90
C ASP A 349 -20.58 -3.14 31.47
N ASP A 350 -21.41 -4.05 30.95
CA ASP A 350 -20.91 -5.32 30.42
C ASP A 350 -20.13 -5.11 29.12
N VAL A 351 -18.89 -5.58 29.10
CA VAL A 351 -18.00 -5.50 27.94
C VAL A 351 -18.07 -6.74 27.04
N ARG A 352 -18.52 -7.89 27.58
CA ARG A 352 -18.50 -9.18 26.89
C ARG A 352 -19.48 -9.25 25.73
N GLY A 353 -20.74 -8.89 25.98
CA GLY A 353 -21.80 -8.92 24.97
C GLY A 353 -21.48 -8.04 23.76
N PRO A 354 -21.14 -6.75 23.97
CA PRO A 354 -20.69 -5.85 22.90
C PRO A 354 -19.48 -6.34 22.13
N ALA A 355 -18.43 -6.81 22.82
CA ALA A 355 -17.23 -7.33 22.17
C ALA A 355 -17.53 -8.56 21.30
N MET A 356 -18.31 -9.52 21.80
CA MET A 356 -18.76 -10.67 21.02
C MET A 356 -19.62 -10.27 19.81
N ALA A 357 -20.42 -9.21 19.93
CA ALA A 357 -21.18 -8.70 18.80
C ALA A 357 -20.25 -8.10 17.73
N ALA A 358 -19.22 -7.34 18.14
CA ALA A 358 -18.20 -6.80 17.23
C ALA A 358 -17.42 -7.93 16.53
N HIS A 359 -16.95 -8.94 17.27
CA HIS A 359 -16.26 -10.10 16.71
C HIS A 359 -17.08 -10.83 15.64
N ARG A 360 -18.39 -11.02 15.88
CA ARG A 360 -19.31 -11.64 14.91
C ARG A 360 -19.52 -10.81 13.65
N GLN A 361 -19.22 -9.51 13.68
CA GLN A 361 -19.24 -8.63 12.51
C GLN A 361 -17.91 -8.64 11.74
N GLY A 362 -16.95 -9.50 12.12
CA GLY A 362 -15.63 -9.58 11.49
C GLY A 362 -14.68 -8.47 11.93
N ILE A 363 -14.94 -7.86 13.09
CA ILE A 363 -14.10 -6.80 13.65
C ILE A 363 -13.09 -7.43 14.61
N THR A 364 -11.80 -7.19 14.37
CA THR A 364 -10.73 -7.58 15.28
C THR A 364 -10.53 -6.49 16.35
N VAL A 365 -10.67 -6.86 17.62
CA VAL A 365 -10.57 -5.95 18.76
C VAL A 365 -9.24 -6.15 19.47
N PHE A 366 -8.45 -5.08 19.53
CA PHE A 366 -7.24 -4.96 20.34
C PHE A 366 -7.57 -4.16 21.61
N SER A 367 -7.27 -4.71 22.79
CA SER A 367 -7.49 -4.01 24.05
C SER A 367 -6.16 -3.63 24.69
N VAL A 368 -6.01 -2.36 25.03
CA VAL A 368 -4.83 -1.76 25.64
C VAL A 368 -5.22 -1.21 27.01
N GLY A 369 -4.84 -1.91 28.05
CA GLY A 369 -5.04 -1.48 29.44
C GLY A 369 -3.85 -0.73 29.99
N VAL A 370 -4.12 0.27 30.81
CA VAL A 370 -3.11 1.02 31.56
C VAL A 370 -3.44 1.03 33.04
N ALA A 371 -2.43 1.20 33.89
CA ALA A 371 -2.55 1.40 35.34
C ALA A 371 -3.32 0.26 36.04
N TRP A 372 -4.61 0.47 36.32
CA TRP A 372 -5.44 -0.44 37.12
C TRP A 372 -6.49 -1.17 36.27
N ALA A 373 -6.41 -1.08 34.93
CA ALA A 373 -7.33 -1.76 34.03
C ALA A 373 -7.38 -3.28 34.30
N PRO A 374 -8.56 -3.88 34.56
CA PRO A 374 -8.68 -5.30 34.85
C PRO A 374 -8.29 -6.16 33.65
N LEU A 375 -7.27 -6.99 33.80
CA LEU A 375 -6.76 -7.83 32.71
C LEU A 375 -7.81 -8.80 32.14
N ASP A 376 -8.70 -9.30 32.99
CA ASP A 376 -9.78 -10.19 32.57
C ASP A 376 -10.81 -9.48 31.68
N ASP A 377 -11.11 -8.21 31.95
CA ASP A 377 -12.00 -7.41 31.10
C ASP A 377 -11.34 -7.11 29.75
N LEU A 378 -10.05 -6.76 29.74
CA LEU A 378 -9.29 -6.55 28.51
C LEU A 378 -9.27 -7.81 27.63
N ARG A 379 -9.04 -8.99 28.24
CA ARG A 379 -9.11 -10.27 27.53
C ARG A 379 -10.52 -10.60 27.06
N ALA A 380 -11.54 -10.29 27.85
CA ALA A 380 -12.93 -10.50 27.48
C ALA A 380 -13.31 -9.68 26.23
N MET A 381 -12.77 -8.47 26.10
CA MET A 381 -13.00 -7.59 24.95
C MET A 381 -12.18 -7.96 23.71
N SER A 382 -10.95 -8.43 23.89
CA SER A 382 -10.00 -8.68 22.81
C SER A 382 -10.43 -9.83 21.88
N SER A 383 -9.97 -9.83 20.63
CA SER A 383 -10.14 -10.96 19.71
C SER A 383 -9.17 -12.12 20.01
N GLU A 384 -9.41 -13.27 19.38
CA GLU A 384 -8.50 -14.43 19.46
C GLU A 384 -7.34 -14.30 18.47
N PRO A 385 -6.12 -14.75 18.81
CA PRO A 385 -5.72 -15.27 20.13
C PRO A 385 -5.54 -14.14 21.15
N LYS A 386 -6.02 -14.33 22.38
CA LYS A 386 -6.04 -13.27 23.42
C LYS A 386 -4.65 -12.69 23.72
N GLU A 387 -3.61 -13.50 23.60
CA GLU A 387 -2.23 -13.14 23.92
C GLU A 387 -1.65 -12.14 22.92
N ASP A 388 -2.14 -12.14 21.67
CA ASP A 388 -1.69 -11.22 20.62
C ASP A 388 -2.52 -9.92 20.60
N HIS A 389 -3.71 -9.92 21.22
CA HIS A 389 -4.69 -8.82 21.15
C HIS A 389 -4.86 -8.04 22.45
N THR A 390 -4.36 -8.56 23.58
CA THR A 390 -4.41 -7.89 24.88
C THR A 390 -3.06 -7.34 25.29
N PHE A 391 -3.01 -6.02 25.51
CA PHE A 391 -1.82 -5.27 25.93
C PHE A 391 -2.08 -4.63 27.29
N PHE A 392 -1.06 -4.63 28.15
CA PHE A 392 -1.17 -4.04 29.49
C PHE A 392 0.15 -3.42 29.94
N THR A 393 0.10 -2.17 30.40
CA THR A 393 1.23 -1.48 31.06
C THR A 393 0.78 -0.87 32.38
N ARG A 394 1.69 -0.77 33.35
CA ARG A 394 1.39 -0.12 34.64
C ARG A 394 1.41 1.41 34.55
N GLU A 395 2.15 1.96 33.60
CA GLU A 395 2.34 3.41 33.44
C GLU A 395 2.00 3.84 32.02
N PHE A 396 1.37 5.02 31.89
CA PHE A 396 0.99 5.60 30.59
C PHE A 396 2.17 5.86 29.66
N THR A 397 3.36 6.13 30.22
CA THR A 397 4.62 6.28 29.46
C THR A 397 4.97 5.01 28.68
N GLY A 398 4.63 3.83 29.21
CA GLY A 398 4.86 2.53 28.57
C GLY A 398 3.94 2.23 27.38
N LEU A 399 2.91 3.05 27.11
CA LEU A 399 2.03 2.85 25.95
C LEU A 399 2.81 2.85 24.64
N THR A 400 3.85 3.69 24.54
CA THR A 400 4.64 3.84 23.31
C THR A 400 5.34 2.56 22.87
N ASP A 401 5.64 1.65 23.81
CA ASP A 401 6.26 0.36 23.53
C ASP A 401 5.32 -0.58 22.76
N PHE A 402 4.01 -0.36 22.82
CA PHE A 402 3.00 -1.19 22.15
C PHE A 402 2.72 -0.79 20.70
N ILE A 403 3.23 0.36 20.22
CA ILE A 403 2.96 0.84 18.86
C ILE A 403 3.37 -0.21 17.83
N GLN A 404 4.61 -0.70 17.90
CA GLN A 404 5.12 -1.66 16.92
C GLN A 404 4.47 -3.06 17.05
N PRO A 405 4.32 -3.63 18.26
CA PRO A 405 3.55 -4.86 18.45
C PRO A 405 2.11 -4.79 17.91
N LEU A 406 1.36 -3.72 18.19
CA LEU A 406 -0.01 -3.55 17.70
C LEU A 406 -0.08 -3.46 16.18
N VAL A 407 0.79 -2.67 15.56
CA VAL A 407 0.85 -2.56 14.10
C VAL A 407 1.16 -3.91 13.46
N ARG A 408 2.07 -4.69 14.05
CA ARG A 408 2.38 -6.06 13.57
C ARG A 408 1.19 -7.01 13.74
N GLY A 409 0.48 -6.94 14.87
CA GLY A 409 -0.74 -7.72 15.12
C GLY A 409 -1.80 -7.44 14.07
N ILE A 410 -2.16 -6.16 13.87
CA ILE A 410 -3.11 -5.73 12.84
C ILE A 410 -2.70 -6.26 11.45
N CYS A 411 -1.42 -6.19 11.12
CA CYS A 411 -0.92 -6.67 9.83
C CYS A 411 -0.96 -8.19 9.65
N LYS A 412 -0.70 -8.94 10.73
CA LYS A 412 -0.84 -10.39 10.75
C LYS A 412 -2.30 -10.77 10.52
N ASP A 413 -3.23 -10.22 11.29
CA ASP A 413 -4.65 -10.55 11.18
C ASP A 413 -5.26 -10.09 9.86
N PHE A 414 -4.81 -8.96 9.30
CA PHE A 414 -5.21 -8.53 7.97
C PHE A 414 -4.84 -9.57 6.91
N THR A 415 -3.66 -10.19 7.04
CA THR A 415 -3.14 -11.19 6.10
C THR A 415 -3.85 -12.54 6.29
N ASP A 416 -4.19 -12.92 7.51
CA ASP A 416 -4.88 -14.17 7.78
C ASP A 416 -6.35 -14.13 7.29
N ASN A 417 -6.97 -12.94 7.31
CA ASN A 417 -8.37 -12.74 6.92
C ASN A 417 -8.59 -12.40 5.42
N ASN A 418 -7.55 -12.11 4.64
CA ASN A 418 -7.65 -11.72 3.21
C ASN A 418 -6.71 -12.51 2.31
#